data_AF-A0A379QWG7-F1
#
_entry.id   AF-A0A379QWG7-F1
#
_cell.length_a   1.000
_cell.length_b   1.000
_cell.length_c   1.000
_cell.angle_alpha   90.00
_cell.angle_beta   90.00
_cell.angle_gamma   90.00
#
_symmetry.space_group_name_H-M   'P 1'
#
loop_
_entity.id
_entity.type
_entity.pdbx_description
1 polymer ?
#
loop_
_entity_poly.entity_id
_entity_poly.type
_entity_poly.pdbx_seq_one_letter_code
_entity_poly.pdbx_strand_id
1 'polypeptide(L)'
;MTHYWWKDLLDRNNRWQGLELTVRAEQHPGHAMEMLSGHHGRMALQFQGETLFWATMLKDHSGVWLVFNADHPGQRELLPSVTSADVESVKAQGGQAWTSEWCRYFARRLMDTPAPLLPARRWLLRPMAPVSRSAPYSCQQSVPVANWRFDSPASAGNMGCDWALYGEDFPDLADPQKVRLVDWWTGGGAAICCWDATR
;
A
#
# COMPACT_ATOMS: atom_id res chain seq x y z
N MET A 1 -7.70 -10.14 22.13
CA MET A 1 -8.20 -9.77 20.78
C MET A 1 -7.40 -8.56 20.34
N THR A 2 -7.08 -8.38 19.06
CA THR A 2 -6.30 -7.20 18.66
C THR A 2 -7.19 -5.96 18.69
N HIS A 3 -7.01 -5.13 19.71
CA HIS A 3 -7.73 -3.87 19.80
C HIS A 3 -7.09 -2.84 18.88
N TYR A 4 -7.83 -2.43 17.85
CA TYR A 4 -7.44 -1.32 16.99
C TYR A 4 -8.57 -0.30 16.93
N TRP A 5 -8.21 0.95 16.66
CA TRP A 5 -9.14 2.01 16.32
C TRP A 5 -8.51 2.89 15.25
N TRP A 6 -9.33 3.65 14.55
CA TRP A 6 -8.86 4.58 13.55
C TRP A 6 -9.44 5.98 13.76
N LYS A 7 -8.79 6.95 13.14
CA LYS A 7 -9.22 8.33 13.09
C LYS A 7 -8.99 8.89 11.69
N ASP A 8 -9.97 9.62 11.18
CA ASP A 8 -9.81 10.36 9.94
C ASP A 8 -8.83 11.53 10.13
N LEU A 9 -7.92 11.66 9.17
CA LEU A 9 -7.00 12.78 9.09
C LEU A 9 -7.53 13.80 8.10
N LEU A 10 -7.74 15.02 8.57
CA LEU A 10 -8.15 16.16 7.77
C LEU A 10 -7.00 17.18 7.72
N ASP A 11 -6.79 17.81 6.57
CA ASP A 11 -5.88 18.95 6.46
C ASP A 11 -6.47 20.24 7.08
N ARG A 12 -5.73 21.35 6.98
CA ARG A 12 -6.18 22.67 7.48
C ARG A 12 -7.43 23.21 6.78
N ASN A 13 -7.78 22.67 5.60
CA ASN A 13 -8.95 23.06 4.83
C ASN A 13 -10.12 22.08 5.04
N ASN A 14 -10.06 21.22 6.06
CA ASN A 14 -11.03 20.15 6.34
C ASN A 14 -11.19 19.14 5.19
N ARG A 15 -10.18 19.00 4.32
CA ARG A 15 -10.17 17.95 3.30
C ARG A 15 -9.61 16.67 3.88
N TRP A 16 -10.23 15.55 3.56
CA TRP A 16 -9.78 14.24 4.01
C TRP A 16 -8.47 13.84 3.32
N GLN A 17 -7.49 13.40 4.11
CA GLN A 17 -6.11 13.13 3.68
C GLN A 17 -5.68 11.68 3.88
N GLY A 18 -6.39 10.93 4.72
CA GLY A 18 -6.05 9.55 5.05
C GLY A 18 -6.66 9.10 6.36
N LEU A 19 -6.30 7.88 6.75
CA LEU A 19 -6.74 7.21 7.96
C LEU A 19 -5.52 6.93 8.85
N GLU A 20 -5.55 7.42 10.09
CA GLU A 20 -4.62 6.98 11.12
C GLU A 20 -5.19 5.74 11.79
N LEU A 21 -4.51 4.61 11.67
CA LEU A 21 -4.85 3.35 12.32
C LEU A 21 -3.92 3.15 13.51
N THR A 22 -4.46 3.00 14.71
CA THR A 22 -3.67 2.64 15.89
C THR A 22 -3.97 1.21 16.28
N VAL A 23 -2.93 0.38 16.32
CA VAL A 23 -3.00 -1.02 16.71
C VAL A 23 -2.36 -1.19 18.08
N ARG A 24 -3.09 -1.72 19.07
CA ARG A 24 -2.55 -2.09 20.38
C ARG A 24 -2.27 -3.58 20.44
N ALA A 25 -1.10 -3.93 20.96
CA ALA A 25 -0.77 -5.31 21.31
C ALA A 25 -1.46 -5.65 22.64
N GLU A 26 -2.33 -6.65 22.62
CA GLU A 26 -2.62 -7.43 23.82
C GLU A 26 -1.71 -8.65 23.81
N GLN A 27 -0.63 -8.65 24.61
CA GLN A 27 0.15 -9.81 25.09
C GLN A 27 0.32 -11.04 24.16
N HIS A 28 0.30 -10.89 22.84
CA HIS A 28 0.56 -11.97 21.88
C HIS A 28 1.97 -11.76 21.32
N PRO A 29 2.90 -12.71 21.51
CA PRO A 29 4.32 -12.52 21.20
C PRO A 29 4.66 -12.76 19.71
N GLY A 30 3.69 -13.03 18.84
CA GLY A 30 3.94 -13.26 17.42
C GLY A 30 3.47 -12.08 16.58
N HIS A 31 4.39 -11.31 15.99
CA HIS A 31 4.03 -10.43 14.88
C HIS A 31 3.84 -11.29 13.64
N ALA A 32 2.68 -11.17 12.98
CA ALA A 32 2.46 -11.92 11.75
C ALA A 32 3.42 -11.46 10.66
N MET A 33 3.78 -10.18 10.65
CA MET A 33 4.70 -9.59 9.68
C MET A 33 5.73 -8.71 10.38
N GLU A 34 7.00 -8.89 10.04
CA GLU A 34 8.12 -8.13 10.60
C GLU A 34 9.07 -7.67 9.51
N MET A 35 9.49 -6.40 9.57
CA MET A 35 10.59 -5.90 8.75
C MET A 35 11.89 -5.96 9.55
N LEU A 36 12.79 -6.85 9.17
CA LEU A 36 14.14 -6.92 9.69
C LEU A 36 15.04 -5.98 8.88
N SER A 37 15.87 -5.20 9.58
CA SER A 37 16.89 -4.35 8.97
C SER A 37 18.26 -4.76 9.51
N GLY A 38 19.20 -4.96 8.61
CA GLY A 38 20.58 -5.34 8.90
C GLY A 38 21.59 -4.33 8.37
N HIS A 39 22.87 -4.63 8.57
CA HIS A 39 23.95 -3.76 8.09
C HIS A 39 23.97 -3.65 6.56
N HIS A 40 24.47 -2.51 6.07
CA HIS A 40 24.62 -2.21 4.64
C HIS A 40 23.31 -2.16 3.85
N GLY A 41 22.24 -1.64 4.46
CA GLY A 41 20.96 -1.41 3.76
C GLY A 41 20.24 -2.71 3.35
N ARG A 42 20.59 -3.83 3.98
CA ARG A 42 19.92 -5.12 3.77
C ARG A 42 18.70 -5.21 4.66
N MET A 43 17.58 -5.62 4.09
CA MET A 43 16.32 -5.75 4.80
C MET A 43 15.67 -7.08 4.42
N ALA A 44 14.79 -7.59 5.28
CA ALA A 44 13.98 -8.75 4.98
C ALA A 44 12.58 -8.55 5.56
N LEU A 45 11.55 -8.76 4.75
CA LEU A 45 10.20 -8.85 5.25
C LEU A 45 9.91 -10.31 5.60
N GLN A 46 9.59 -10.57 6.86
CA GLN A 46 9.17 -11.87 7.33
C GLN A 46 7.66 -11.92 7.51
N PHE A 47 7.06 -13.07 7.23
CA PHE A 47 5.69 -13.40 7.57
C PHE A 47 5.67 -14.74 8.30
N GLN A 48 5.11 -14.75 9.51
CA GLN A 48 5.05 -15.91 10.40
C GLN A 48 6.42 -16.61 10.63
N GLY A 49 7.50 -15.83 10.66
CA GLY A 49 8.86 -16.32 10.86
C GLY A 49 9.59 -16.79 9.59
N GLU A 50 8.91 -16.85 8.45
CA GLU A 50 9.50 -17.16 7.15
C GLU A 50 9.72 -15.88 6.33
N THR A 51 10.76 -15.85 5.49
CA THR A 51 11.06 -14.64 4.71
C THR A 51 10.21 -14.57 3.45
N LEU A 52 9.39 -13.54 3.32
CA LEU A 52 8.61 -13.22 2.11
C LEU A 52 9.49 -12.61 1.02
N PHE A 53 10.33 -11.65 1.39
CA PHE A 53 11.31 -11.08 0.47
C PHE A 53 12.54 -10.56 1.19
N TRP A 54 13.65 -10.55 0.47
CA TRP A 54 14.86 -9.82 0.82
C TRP A 54 14.90 -8.52 0.04
N ALA A 55 15.48 -7.49 0.64
CA ALA A 55 15.73 -6.23 -0.02
C ALA A 55 17.15 -5.73 0.24
N THR A 56 17.76 -5.06 -0.73
CA THR A 56 18.99 -4.29 -0.52
C THR A 56 18.87 -2.93 -1.15
N MET A 57 19.20 -1.90 -0.39
CA MET A 57 19.22 -0.52 -0.88
C MET A 57 20.37 -0.30 -1.86
N LEU A 58 20.13 0.51 -2.89
CA LEU A 58 21.18 0.99 -3.78
C LEU A 58 22.12 1.96 -3.03
N LYS A 59 23.38 2.05 -3.47
CA LYS A 59 24.42 2.85 -2.77
C LYS A 59 24.12 4.35 -2.76
N ASP A 60 23.47 4.82 -3.80
CA ASP A 60 22.97 6.18 -3.98
C ASP A 60 21.60 6.42 -3.33
N HIS A 61 21.02 5.39 -2.69
CA HIS A 61 19.73 5.45 -1.99
C HIS A 61 18.56 5.83 -2.93
N SER A 62 18.72 5.60 -4.23
CA SER A 62 17.71 5.87 -5.27
C SER A 62 16.66 4.77 -5.37
N GLY A 63 16.91 3.61 -4.77
CA GLY A 63 15.98 2.49 -4.85
C GLY A 63 16.43 1.27 -4.06
N VAL A 64 15.69 0.17 -4.23
CA VAL A 64 15.95 -1.12 -3.59
C VAL A 64 15.83 -2.26 -4.60
N TRP A 65 16.77 -3.20 -4.54
CA TRP A 65 16.58 -4.52 -5.15
C TRP A 65 15.74 -5.36 -4.20
N LEU A 66 14.65 -5.94 -4.71
CA LEU A 66 13.79 -6.90 -4.05
C LEU A 66 14.04 -8.29 -4.62
N VAL A 67 14.11 -9.30 -3.75
CA VAL A 67 14.16 -10.72 -4.11
C VAL A 67 12.99 -11.40 -3.41
N PHE A 68 11.99 -11.83 -4.17
CA PHE A 68 10.80 -12.50 -3.67
C PHE A 68 11.06 -13.99 -3.45
N ASN A 69 10.58 -14.49 -2.32
CA ASN A 69 10.51 -15.93 -2.08
C ASN A 69 9.25 -16.50 -2.72
N ALA A 70 9.35 -16.89 -3.99
CA ALA A 70 8.23 -17.42 -4.77
C ALA A 70 7.64 -18.74 -4.21
N ASP A 71 8.43 -19.45 -3.39
CA ASP A 71 8.04 -20.72 -2.79
C ASP A 71 7.44 -20.53 -1.38
N HIS A 72 7.25 -19.28 -0.93
CA HIS A 72 6.71 -19.00 0.38
C HIS A 72 5.24 -19.45 0.48
N PRO A 73 4.89 -20.34 1.42
CA PRO A 73 3.57 -20.99 1.48
C PRO A 73 2.43 -19.99 1.67
N GLY A 74 2.67 -18.91 2.43
CA GLY A 74 1.68 -17.85 2.68
C GLY A 74 1.59 -16.72 1.64
N GLN A 75 2.38 -16.72 0.55
CA GLN A 75 2.47 -15.54 -0.33
C GLN A 75 1.14 -15.19 -1.01
N ARG A 76 0.34 -16.19 -1.39
CA ARG A 76 -0.93 -16.00 -2.10
C ARG A 76 -2.12 -15.71 -1.19
N GLU A 77 -1.97 -15.92 0.12
CA GLU A 77 -3.07 -15.87 1.10
C GLU A 77 -2.93 -14.70 2.09
N LEU A 78 -1.97 -13.79 1.86
CA LEU A 78 -1.74 -12.64 2.74
C LEU A 78 -2.99 -11.77 2.92
N LEU A 79 -3.68 -11.47 1.83
CA LEU A 79 -4.94 -10.73 1.85
C LEU A 79 -5.95 -11.39 0.89
N PRO A 80 -7.23 -11.49 1.28
CA PRO A 80 -8.25 -11.98 0.37
C PRO A 80 -8.40 -11.04 -0.82
N SER A 81 -8.70 -11.60 -1.99
CA SER A 81 -9.06 -10.81 -3.17
C SER A 81 -10.32 -9.97 -2.90
N VAL A 82 -10.34 -8.76 -3.44
CA VAL A 82 -11.53 -7.90 -3.40
C VAL A 82 -12.61 -8.53 -4.27
N THR A 83 -13.80 -8.69 -3.70
CA THR A 83 -14.96 -9.30 -4.39
C THR A 83 -15.92 -8.23 -4.89
N SER A 84 -16.77 -8.55 -5.87
CA SER A 84 -17.83 -7.63 -6.32
C SER A 84 -18.78 -7.22 -5.19
N ALA A 85 -18.99 -8.10 -4.20
CA ALA A 85 -19.78 -7.78 -3.02
C ALA A 85 -19.11 -6.71 -2.13
N ASP A 86 -17.78 -6.75 -2.00
CA ASP A 86 -17.03 -5.72 -1.28
C ASP A 86 -17.15 -4.36 -2.00
N VAL A 87 -17.02 -4.35 -3.33
CA VAL A 87 -17.15 -3.13 -4.16
C VAL A 87 -18.53 -2.50 -3.98
N GLU A 88 -19.60 -3.28 -4.11
CA GLU A 88 -20.97 -2.77 -3.96
C GLU A 88 -21.26 -2.30 -2.51
N SER A 89 -20.68 -2.98 -1.51
CA SER A 89 -20.77 -2.55 -0.10
C SER A 89 -20.13 -1.18 0.14
N VAL A 90 -18.93 -0.95 -0.42
CA VAL A 90 -18.26 0.36 -0.35
C VAL A 90 -19.04 1.42 -1.14
N LYS A 91 -19.61 1.05 -2.29
CA LYS A 91 -20.40 1.95 -3.14
C LYS A 91 -21.67 2.44 -2.47
N ALA A 92 -22.31 1.57 -1.70
CA ALA A 92 -23.51 1.92 -0.93
C ALA A 92 -23.26 3.02 0.12
N GLN A 93 -22.02 3.25 0.55
CA GLN A 93 -21.66 4.33 1.49
C GLN A 93 -21.63 5.72 0.84
N GLY A 94 -21.72 5.81 -0.49
CA GLY A 94 -21.83 7.05 -1.24
C GLY A 94 -20.50 7.60 -1.77
N GLY A 95 -20.58 8.32 -2.90
CA GLY A 95 -19.40 8.78 -3.65
C GLY A 95 -18.51 9.79 -2.92
N GLN A 96 -19.05 10.55 -1.97
CA GLN A 96 -18.24 11.51 -1.18
C GLN A 96 -17.32 10.83 -0.17
N ALA A 97 -17.70 9.66 0.35
CA ALA A 97 -16.91 8.91 1.34
C ALA A 97 -16.09 7.77 0.72
N TRP A 98 -16.27 7.50 -0.58
CA TRP A 98 -15.69 6.37 -1.32
C TRP A 98 -14.24 6.07 -0.95
N THR A 99 -13.35 7.05 -1.05
CA THR A 99 -11.93 6.88 -0.76
C THR A 99 -11.65 6.55 0.71
N SER A 100 -12.37 7.19 1.64
CA SER A 100 -12.24 6.93 3.07
C SER A 100 -12.73 5.53 3.45
N GLU A 101 -13.80 5.06 2.80
CA GLU A 101 -14.36 3.72 3.02
C GLU A 101 -13.44 2.64 2.47
N TRP A 102 -12.78 2.85 1.33
CA TRP A 102 -11.73 1.94 0.87
C TRP A 102 -10.57 1.84 1.87
N CYS A 103 -10.10 2.97 2.43
CA CYS A 103 -9.06 2.91 3.46
C CYS A 103 -9.52 2.18 4.72
N ARG A 104 -10.78 2.35 5.15
CA ARG A 104 -11.35 1.59 6.28
C ARG A 104 -11.51 0.11 5.95
N TYR A 105 -11.93 -0.23 4.73
CA TYR A 105 -12.01 -1.60 4.23
C TYR A 105 -10.65 -2.29 4.30
N PHE A 106 -9.60 -1.67 3.75
CA PHE A 106 -8.25 -2.21 3.80
C PHE A 106 -7.71 -2.29 5.24
N ALA A 107 -7.98 -1.28 6.08
CA ALA A 107 -7.62 -1.35 7.49
C ALA A 107 -8.25 -2.57 8.18
N ARG A 108 -9.55 -2.84 7.96
CA ARG A 108 -10.21 -4.05 8.47
C ARG A 108 -9.54 -5.31 7.94
N ARG A 109 -9.32 -5.42 6.63
CA ARG A 109 -8.68 -6.61 6.02
C ARG A 109 -7.28 -6.88 6.57
N LEU A 110 -6.47 -5.84 6.81
CA LEU A 110 -5.13 -5.96 7.40
C LEU A 110 -5.16 -6.46 8.86
N MET A 111 -6.28 -6.26 9.55
CA MET A 111 -6.47 -6.65 10.96
C MET A 111 -7.24 -7.96 11.14
N ASP A 112 -8.13 -8.29 10.21
CA ASP A 112 -9.05 -9.43 10.25
C ASP A 112 -8.44 -10.71 9.62
N THR A 113 -7.22 -10.63 9.07
CA THR A 113 -6.44 -11.82 8.69
C THR A 113 -6.19 -12.70 9.93
N PRO A 114 -5.99 -14.02 9.77
CA PRO A 114 -5.87 -14.97 10.89
C PRO A 114 -4.87 -14.56 11.97
N ALA A 115 -3.84 -13.80 11.56
CA ALA A 115 -3.05 -12.95 12.44
C ALA A 115 -2.96 -11.52 11.85
N PRO A 116 -3.02 -10.46 12.66
CA PRO A 116 -2.91 -9.09 12.17
C PRO A 116 -1.59 -8.85 11.44
N LEU A 117 -1.65 -8.35 10.20
CA LEU A 117 -0.45 -8.07 9.40
C LEU A 117 0.32 -6.85 9.89
N LEU A 118 -0.35 -5.95 10.60
CA LEU A 118 0.26 -4.72 11.08
C LEU A 118 0.73 -4.88 12.53
N PRO A 119 2.05 -4.72 12.80
CA PRO A 119 2.57 -4.62 14.16
C PRO A 119 1.85 -3.55 14.99
N ALA A 120 1.85 -3.74 16.32
CA ALA A 120 1.22 -2.83 17.26
C ALA A 120 1.90 -1.46 17.31
N ARG A 121 1.47 -0.55 16.44
CA ARG A 121 1.99 0.80 16.26
C ARG A 121 0.90 1.71 15.68
N ARG A 122 1.27 2.95 15.41
CA ARG A 122 0.46 3.89 14.61
C ARG A 122 0.84 3.72 13.15
N TRP A 123 -0.16 3.56 12.31
CA TRP A 123 -0.06 3.39 10.87
C TRP A 123 -0.83 4.49 10.18
N LEU A 124 -0.33 4.90 9.02
CA LEU A 124 -0.95 5.91 8.18
C LEU A 124 -1.34 5.26 6.87
N LEU A 125 -2.65 5.17 6.61
CA LEU A 125 -3.18 4.74 5.33
C LEU A 125 -3.59 6.00 4.56
N ARG A 126 -2.88 6.33 3.48
CA ARG A 126 -3.26 7.42 2.58
C ARG A 126 -3.66 6.83 1.24
N PRO A 127 -4.73 7.33 0.62
CA PRO A 127 -5.03 6.96 -0.76
C PRO A 127 -3.97 7.57 -1.69
N MET A 128 -3.91 7.09 -2.91
CA MET A 128 -3.29 7.82 -4.02
C MET A 128 -4.33 7.97 -5.13
N ALA A 129 -4.44 9.17 -5.67
CA ALA A 129 -5.41 9.48 -6.70
C ALA A 129 -4.73 9.45 -8.08
N PRO A 130 -5.42 8.95 -9.14
CA PRO A 130 -4.88 9.01 -10.49
C PRO A 130 -4.62 10.46 -10.89
N VAL A 131 -3.44 10.73 -11.41
CA VAL A 131 -3.07 12.04 -11.95
C VAL A 131 -3.73 12.20 -13.31
N SER A 132 -4.69 13.13 -13.41
CA SER A 132 -5.29 13.50 -14.69
C SER A 132 -4.27 14.24 -15.55
N ARG A 133 -4.11 13.83 -16.82
CA ARG A 133 -3.22 14.54 -17.74
C ARG A 133 -3.77 15.95 -18.02
N SER A 134 -2.92 16.96 -17.89
CA SER A 134 -3.18 18.30 -18.42
C SER A 134 -2.78 18.35 -19.90
N ALA A 135 -3.66 17.94 -20.81
CA ALA A 135 -3.48 18.22 -22.25
C ALA A 135 -4.83 18.36 -22.98
N PRO A 136 -4.93 19.28 -23.96
CA PRO A 136 -6.20 19.76 -24.47
C PRO A 136 -6.66 19.00 -25.71
N TYR A 137 -6.73 17.66 -25.72
CA TYR A 137 -7.30 16.96 -26.88
C TYR A 137 -8.11 15.73 -26.50
N SER A 138 -9.35 15.75 -26.99
CA SER A 138 -10.39 14.75 -26.94
C SER A 138 -9.99 13.45 -27.65
N CYS A 139 -9.12 12.66 -27.04
CA CYS A 139 -8.94 11.26 -27.41
C CYS A 139 -9.25 10.41 -26.19
N GLN A 140 -10.42 9.77 -26.22
CA GLN A 140 -10.82 8.67 -25.33
C GLN A 140 -9.97 7.41 -25.58
N GLN A 141 -8.65 7.56 -25.67
CA GLN A 141 -7.75 6.41 -25.78
C GLN A 141 -7.45 5.90 -24.37
N SER A 142 -7.62 4.59 -24.18
CA SER A 142 -7.17 3.90 -22.97
C SER A 142 -5.68 4.15 -22.79
N VAL A 143 -5.30 4.72 -21.64
CA VAL A 143 -3.90 4.97 -21.31
C VAL A 143 -3.23 3.62 -21.01
N PRO A 144 -2.12 3.27 -21.68
CA PRO A 144 -1.36 2.06 -21.33
C PRO A 144 -0.93 2.08 -19.87
N VAL A 145 -0.93 0.92 -19.19
CA VAL A 145 -0.60 0.81 -17.75
C VAL A 145 0.74 1.47 -17.42
N ALA A 146 1.77 1.30 -18.25
CA ALA A 146 3.09 1.92 -18.05
C ALA A 146 3.05 3.46 -17.91
N ASN A 147 2.01 4.12 -18.42
CA ASN A 147 1.84 5.57 -18.36
C ASN A 147 0.92 6.04 -17.23
N TRP A 148 0.46 5.14 -16.37
CA TRP A 148 -0.35 5.51 -15.23
C TRP A 148 0.50 6.14 -14.14
N ARG A 149 -0.07 7.11 -13.43
CA ARG A 149 0.57 7.78 -12.30
C ARG A 149 -0.47 8.10 -11.23
N PHE A 150 -0.08 7.87 -9.98
CA PHE A 150 -0.90 8.14 -8.81
C PHE A 150 -0.10 8.95 -7.82
N ASP A 151 -0.69 10.03 -7.34
CA ASP A 151 -0.05 10.89 -6.34
C ASP A 151 -0.87 10.87 -5.05
N SER A 152 -0.20 10.96 -3.91
CA SER A 152 -0.86 11.22 -2.64
C SER A 152 -1.63 12.55 -2.70
N PRO A 153 -2.79 12.67 -2.03
CA PRO A 153 -3.58 13.89 -2.03
C PRO A 153 -2.74 15.10 -1.62
N ALA A 154 -2.88 16.20 -2.36
CA ALA A 154 -2.29 17.47 -1.96
C ALA A 154 -2.82 17.86 -0.57
N SER A 155 -1.91 18.11 0.37
CA SER A 155 -2.26 18.47 1.73
C SER A 155 -1.92 19.92 2.01
N ALA A 156 -2.90 20.68 2.53
CA ALA A 156 -2.63 21.97 3.15
C ALA A 156 -2.07 21.75 4.57
N GLY A 157 -0.84 21.26 4.67
CA GLY A 157 -0.16 20.94 5.94
C GLY A 157 0.97 19.92 5.76
N ASN A 158 1.84 19.79 6.77
CA ASN A 158 2.91 18.79 6.76
C ASN A 158 2.36 17.43 7.26
N MET A 159 1.59 16.74 6.41
CA MET A 159 1.02 15.42 6.71
C MET A 159 1.86 14.31 6.06
N GLY A 160 3.09 14.13 6.56
CA GLY A 160 3.98 13.05 6.14
C GLY A 160 4.62 13.29 4.77
N CYS A 161 5.09 12.20 4.14
CA CYS A 161 5.74 12.26 2.83
C CYS A 161 4.70 12.26 1.71
N ASP A 162 4.99 13.01 0.64
CA ASP A 162 4.28 12.88 -0.62
C ASP A 162 4.79 11.65 -1.37
N TRP A 163 3.85 10.80 -1.78
CA TRP A 163 4.15 9.56 -2.49
C TRP A 163 3.62 9.64 -3.91
N ALA A 164 4.38 9.05 -4.83
CA ALA A 164 3.92 8.82 -6.17
C ALA A 164 4.14 7.36 -6.52
N LEU A 165 3.25 6.83 -7.37
CA LEU A 165 3.31 5.48 -7.86
C LEU A 165 3.14 5.51 -9.37
N TYR A 166 4.08 4.88 -10.08
CA TYR A 166 4.11 4.80 -11.54
C TYR A 166 3.67 3.42 -11.99
N GLY A 167 2.92 3.36 -13.08
CA GLY A 167 2.39 2.10 -13.60
C GLY A 167 3.47 1.18 -14.18
N GLU A 168 4.62 1.71 -14.59
CA GLU A 168 5.81 0.92 -14.93
C GLU A 168 6.38 0.15 -13.72
N ASP A 169 6.11 0.64 -12.51
CA ASP A 169 6.46 0.00 -11.25
C ASP A 169 5.38 -0.98 -10.74
N PHE A 170 4.39 -1.33 -11.55
CA PHE A 170 3.45 -2.39 -11.16
C PHE A 170 4.06 -3.77 -11.36
N PRO A 171 4.02 -4.65 -10.35
CA PRO A 171 4.44 -6.02 -10.54
C PRO A 171 3.43 -6.71 -11.47
N ASP A 172 3.93 -7.52 -12.41
CA ASP A 172 3.07 -8.48 -13.10
C ASP A 172 2.67 -9.56 -12.10
N LEU A 173 1.39 -9.58 -11.73
CA LEU A 173 0.84 -10.56 -10.80
C LEU A 173 0.61 -11.93 -11.45
N ALA A 174 0.56 -11.99 -12.79
CA ALA A 174 0.42 -13.24 -13.54
C ALA A 174 1.77 -13.93 -13.75
N ASP A 175 2.85 -13.16 -13.91
CA ASP A 175 4.23 -13.65 -13.97
C ASP A 175 5.13 -12.91 -12.98
N PRO A 176 5.06 -13.25 -11.67
CA PRO A 176 5.80 -12.53 -10.64
C PRO A 176 7.30 -12.77 -10.79
N GLN A 177 8.02 -11.72 -11.18
CA GLN A 177 9.48 -11.77 -11.25
C GLN A 177 10.08 -12.02 -9.87
N LYS A 178 10.98 -13.01 -9.78
CA LYS A 178 11.66 -13.36 -8.53
C LYS A 178 12.60 -12.26 -8.02
N VAL A 179 13.12 -11.42 -8.93
CA VAL A 179 14.03 -10.32 -8.61
C VAL A 179 13.54 -9.07 -9.31
N ARG A 180 13.49 -7.95 -8.59
CA ARG A 180 12.96 -6.69 -9.08
C ARG A 180 13.75 -5.50 -8.55
N LEU A 181 14.04 -4.52 -9.39
CA LEU A 181 14.48 -3.20 -8.93
C LEU A 181 13.24 -2.31 -8.74
N VAL A 182 13.14 -1.68 -7.57
CA VAL A 182 12.20 -0.60 -7.31
C VAL A 182 13.01 0.68 -7.20
N ASP A 183 12.92 1.53 -8.22
CA ASP A 183 13.57 2.85 -8.28
C ASP A 183 12.53 3.91 -7.88
N TRP A 184 12.93 4.88 -7.05
CA TRP A 184 12.08 6.00 -6.64
C TRP A 184 12.69 7.37 -7.00
N TRP A 185 13.85 7.42 -7.66
CA TRP A 185 14.57 8.65 -7.98
C TRP A 185 13.86 9.53 -9.01
N THR A 186 13.08 8.93 -9.92
CA THR A 186 12.34 9.67 -10.95
C THR A 186 10.94 10.11 -10.52
N GLY A 187 10.54 9.95 -9.24
CA GLY A 187 9.15 10.28 -8.95
C GLY A 187 8.54 10.26 -7.55
N GLY A 188 9.15 9.65 -6.53
CA GLY A 188 8.54 9.67 -5.18
C GLY A 188 8.59 8.32 -4.49
N GLY A 189 8.57 8.36 -3.15
CA GLY A 189 8.82 7.18 -2.31
C GLY A 189 7.88 6.02 -2.64
N ALA A 190 8.44 4.85 -2.94
CA ALA A 190 7.68 3.65 -3.20
C ALA A 190 6.92 3.20 -1.95
N ALA A 191 5.61 3.03 -2.08
CA ALA A 191 4.77 2.36 -1.10
C ALA A 191 4.33 1.00 -1.68
N ILE A 192 4.31 -0.03 -0.84
CA ILE A 192 3.61 -1.29 -1.16
C ILE A 192 2.12 -0.96 -1.11
N CYS A 193 1.48 -0.88 -2.28
CA CYS A 193 0.06 -0.55 -2.39
C CYS A 193 -0.76 -1.80 -2.73
N CYS A 194 -1.83 -2.03 -1.97
CA CYS A 194 -2.90 -2.93 -2.39
C CYS A 194 -3.74 -2.20 -3.43
N TRP A 195 -3.79 -2.72 -4.65
CA TRP A 195 -4.58 -2.18 -5.75
C TRP A 195 -5.74 -3.12 -6.08
N ASP A 196 -6.94 -2.57 -6.28
CA ASP A 196 -8.10 -3.27 -6.87
C ASP A 196 -8.20 -2.96 -8.37
N ALA A 197 -7.94 -3.95 -9.21
CA ALA A 197 -8.04 -3.85 -10.66
C ALA A 197 -9.37 -4.44 -11.11
N THR A 198 -10.46 -3.74 -10.82
CA THR A 198 -11.76 -3.99 -11.46
C THR A 198 -12.01 -2.91 -12.53
N ARG A 199 -12.05 -3.37 -13.79
CA ARG A 199 -12.54 -2.61 -14.95
C ARG A 199 -14.05 -2.43 -14.86
#